data_AF-A0A9W7ZKW2-F1
#
_entry.id   AF-A0A9W7ZKW2-F1
#
_cell.length_a   1.000
_cell.length_b   1.000
_cell.length_c   1.000
_cell.angle_alpha   90.00
_cell.angle_beta   90.00
_cell.angle_gamma   90.00
#
_symmetry.space_group_name_H-M   'P 1'
#
loop_
_entity.id
_entity.type
_entity.pdbx_description
1 polymer ?
#
loop_
_entity_poly.entity_id
_entity_poly.type
_entity_poly.pdbx_seq_one_letter_code
_entity_poly.pdbx_strand_id
1 'polypeptide(L)'
;MDPACEINDSLKTPGSSTSSGVKQKMVSMCKRSAHMASAANSAGAPCGNSGGPKATASKQLKAEPASAAPVKPASPKLTFYRRELPKDLVSFTSADGRKLFKESLNQGFAEGYFNLAGNFTVQSEPAYCGPSSLAMVLNALEVDPGRTWKGVWRWYSDELLESCRTESDLKANGITFDQFLCLASSHARVVVKRGKTATREEFLRDIKYVTQRDDIFMVLSFSRAVMGQTGDGHFSPIGAYHPQTNRALVLDSARYKYPSWFADVDKLYDSLQPVDPETNLPRGYFMISRQDSQLDLSPLLPQPYSLQPDVDLPERPADVFPTKLTCGKKPTCCSPK
;
A
#
# COMPACT_ATOMS: atom_id res chain seq x y z
N MET A 1 0.39 -3.29 -53.34
CA MET A 1 0.77 -4.50 -54.08
C MET A 1 2.17 -4.85 -53.61
N ASP A 2 2.25 -5.82 -52.70
CA ASP A 2 3.51 -6.34 -52.15
C ASP A 2 4.24 -7.23 -53.16
N PRO A 3 5.56 -7.41 -52.96
CA PRO A 3 6.09 -8.76 -53.08
C PRO A 3 6.90 -9.20 -51.85
N ALA A 4 6.73 -10.47 -51.54
CA ALA A 4 7.32 -11.23 -50.44
C ALA A 4 8.84 -11.41 -50.56
N CYS A 5 9.50 -11.60 -49.42
CA CYS A 5 10.88 -12.08 -49.32
C CYS A 5 10.86 -13.50 -48.72
N GLU A 6 11.37 -14.45 -49.50
CA GLU A 6 11.51 -15.87 -49.18
C GLU A 6 12.75 -16.13 -48.30
N ILE A 7 12.61 -17.12 -47.42
CA ILE A 7 13.68 -17.66 -46.57
C ILE A 7 14.24 -18.90 -47.29
N ASN A 8 15.56 -18.94 -47.48
CA ASN A 8 16.26 -20.10 -48.04
C ASN A 8 16.80 -20.99 -46.91
N ASP A 9 16.43 -22.27 -46.97
CA ASP A 9 16.89 -23.35 -46.10
C ASP A 9 17.89 -24.21 -46.90
N SER A 10 19.00 -24.63 -46.29
CA SER A 10 19.91 -25.61 -46.93
C SER A 10 20.49 -26.56 -45.90
N LEU A 11 20.13 -27.83 -46.11
CA LEU A 11 20.47 -29.05 -45.40
C LEU A 11 21.98 -29.33 -45.32
N LYS A 12 22.39 -29.93 -44.18
CA LYS A 12 23.33 -31.07 -44.14
C LYS A 12 23.20 -31.85 -42.81
N THR A 13 22.83 -33.13 -42.91
CA THR A 13 23.08 -34.24 -41.95
C THR A 13 23.79 -35.35 -42.75
N PRO A 14 24.51 -36.36 -42.17
CA PRO A 14 23.99 -37.43 -41.26
C PRO A 14 25.01 -37.85 -40.15
N GLY A 15 24.74 -38.71 -39.15
CA GLY A 15 23.59 -39.54 -38.81
C GLY A 15 23.81 -40.42 -37.54
N SER A 16 22.69 -41.03 -37.09
CA SER A 16 22.42 -42.24 -36.24
C SER A 16 23.08 -42.38 -34.85
N SER A 17 22.41 -42.81 -33.77
CA SER A 17 21.42 -43.90 -33.66
C SER A 17 20.59 -43.89 -32.35
N THR A 18 19.29 -44.26 -32.47
CA THR A 18 18.39 -45.07 -31.57
C THR A 18 18.22 -44.74 -30.07
N SER A 19 17.03 -44.75 -29.43
CA SER A 19 15.66 -45.18 -29.77
C SER A 19 14.61 -44.74 -28.72
N SER A 20 13.40 -44.39 -29.19
CA SER A 20 12.04 -44.63 -28.62
C SER A 20 11.67 -44.05 -27.24
N GLY A 21 10.54 -43.38 -26.97
CA GLY A 21 9.21 -43.11 -27.56
C GLY A 21 8.34 -42.67 -26.36
N VAL A 22 7.49 -41.63 -26.37
CA VAL A 22 6.21 -41.49 -27.07
C VAL A 22 5.79 -40.01 -26.96
N LYS A 23 5.21 -39.46 -28.05
CA LYS A 23 4.76 -38.08 -28.22
C LYS A 23 3.22 -37.98 -28.23
N GLN A 24 2.73 -36.80 -27.80
CA GLN A 24 1.61 -35.99 -28.33
C GLN A 24 0.13 -36.35 -28.05
N LYS A 25 -0.64 -35.35 -27.55
CA LYS A 25 -1.54 -34.45 -28.33
C LYS A 25 -2.21 -33.42 -27.38
N MET A 26 -2.04 -32.11 -27.61
CA MET A 26 -2.83 -31.13 -28.40
C MET A 26 -3.95 -30.40 -27.65
N VAL A 27 -3.85 -29.07 -27.75
CA VAL A 27 -4.77 -27.98 -27.39
C VAL A 27 -5.99 -27.96 -28.32
N SER A 28 -7.18 -27.62 -27.78
CA SER A 28 -8.22 -26.76 -28.42
C SER A 28 -9.62 -27.01 -27.84
N MET A 29 -10.23 -26.03 -27.16
CA MET A 29 -11.44 -25.34 -27.63
C MET A 29 -12.00 -24.32 -26.62
N CYS A 30 -12.42 -23.19 -27.18
CA CYS A 30 -13.03 -22.04 -26.55
C CYS A 30 -14.56 -22.10 -26.72
N LYS A 31 -15.27 -21.48 -25.78
CA LYS A 31 -16.62 -20.87 -25.88
C LYS A 31 -17.90 -21.75 -25.82
N ARG A 32 -18.72 -21.31 -24.86
CA ARG A 32 -20.19 -21.11 -24.85
C ARG A 32 -21.09 -22.33 -24.62
N SER A 33 -21.91 -22.23 -23.57
CA SER A 33 -23.33 -22.55 -23.64
C SER A 33 -24.10 -21.79 -22.57
N ALA A 34 -24.99 -20.91 -23.03
CA ALA A 34 -26.10 -20.32 -22.30
C ALA A 34 -27.37 -20.61 -23.13
N HIS A 35 -28.48 -20.91 -22.44
CA HIS A 35 -29.82 -21.20 -22.96
C HIS A 35 -29.95 -22.52 -23.77
N MET A 36 -31.01 -23.32 -23.67
CA MET A 36 -32.41 -23.11 -23.29
C MET A 36 -33.01 -24.32 -22.56
N ALA A 37 -34.06 -24.05 -21.77
CA ALA A 37 -35.01 -25.01 -21.26
C ALA A 37 -36.18 -25.24 -22.25
N SER A 38 -36.81 -26.41 -22.10
CA SER A 38 -38.24 -26.73 -22.33
C SER A 38 -38.48 -27.87 -23.33
N ALA A 39 -38.99 -28.99 -22.81
CA ALA A 39 -39.98 -29.84 -23.47
C ALA A 39 -40.70 -30.68 -22.40
N ALA A 40 -41.98 -30.93 -22.64
CA ALA A 40 -43.03 -31.22 -21.68
C ALA A 40 -43.46 -32.70 -21.62
N ASN A 41 -44.41 -32.95 -20.70
CA ASN A 41 -45.44 -34.02 -20.67
C ASN A 41 -44.98 -35.45 -20.37
N SER A 42 -45.77 -36.34 -19.73
CA SER A 42 -47.11 -36.33 -19.12
C SER A 42 -47.39 -37.74 -18.58
N ALA A 43 -48.12 -37.89 -17.46
CA ALA A 43 -49.00 -39.02 -17.05
C ALA A 43 -49.25 -38.92 -15.53
N GLY A 44 -50.39 -39.18 -14.92
CA GLY A 44 -51.72 -39.63 -15.34
C GLY A 44 -52.66 -39.49 -14.12
N ALA A 45 -53.96 -39.40 -14.36
CA ALA A 45 -55.04 -39.38 -13.35
C ALA A 45 -55.49 -40.84 -13.02
N PRO A 46 -56.62 -41.15 -12.33
CA PRO A 46 -57.58 -40.32 -11.57
C PRO A 46 -58.10 -40.98 -10.25
N CYS A 47 -59.02 -40.28 -9.53
CA CYS A 47 -60.33 -40.76 -9.02
C CYS A 47 -60.70 -40.24 -7.62
N GLY A 48 -61.93 -39.72 -7.51
CA GLY A 48 -62.58 -39.40 -6.23
C GLY A 48 -63.74 -38.41 -6.39
N ASN A 49 -64.95 -38.95 -6.53
CA ASN A 49 -66.22 -38.26 -6.82
C ASN A 49 -67.03 -38.02 -5.53
N SER A 50 -67.68 -36.86 -5.36
CA SER A 50 -69.05 -36.76 -4.76
C SER A 50 -69.53 -35.31 -4.55
N GLY A 51 -70.75 -35.01 -5.03
CA GLY A 51 -71.71 -34.13 -4.36
C GLY A 51 -71.96 -32.74 -4.97
N GLY A 52 -73.08 -32.56 -5.70
CA GLY A 52 -73.66 -31.23 -6.03
C GLY A 52 -74.57 -30.70 -4.91
N PRO A 53 -75.53 -29.77 -5.17
CA PRO A 53 -75.55 -28.69 -6.15
C PRO A 53 -75.89 -27.29 -5.53
N LYS A 54 -75.50 -26.24 -6.28
CA LYS A 54 -76.08 -24.88 -6.43
C LYS A 54 -76.68 -24.14 -5.21
N ALA A 55 -76.03 -23.02 -4.86
CA ALA A 55 -76.75 -21.78 -4.51
C ALA A 55 -75.92 -20.54 -4.89
N THR A 56 -76.58 -19.64 -5.59
CA THR A 56 -76.13 -18.35 -6.12
C THR A 56 -75.90 -17.31 -5.03
N ALA A 57 -74.79 -16.57 -5.09
CA ALA A 57 -74.69 -15.23 -4.52
C ALA A 57 -73.59 -14.43 -5.23
N SER A 58 -74.01 -13.43 -6.02
CA SER A 58 -73.16 -12.41 -6.62
C SER A 58 -72.35 -11.68 -5.54
N LYS A 59 -71.03 -11.80 -5.57
CA LYS A 59 -70.11 -10.92 -4.84
C LYS A 59 -69.40 -10.00 -5.83
N GLN A 60 -69.73 -8.72 -5.72
CA GLN A 60 -69.02 -7.57 -6.26
C GLN A 60 -67.51 -7.71 -6.02
N LEU A 61 -66.73 -7.82 -7.11
CA LEU A 61 -65.28 -7.69 -7.07
C LEU A 61 -64.94 -6.24 -6.73
N LYS A 62 -64.49 -6.00 -5.49
CA LYS A 62 -63.82 -4.74 -5.12
C LYS A 62 -62.47 -4.70 -5.83
N ALA A 63 -62.23 -3.63 -6.58
CA ALA A 63 -60.92 -3.36 -7.16
C ALA A 63 -59.88 -3.20 -6.05
N GLU A 64 -58.77 -3.94 -6.16
CA GLU A 64 -57.58 -3.76 -5.32
C GLU A 64 -56.93 -2.40 -5.61
N PRO A 65 -56.41 -1.68 -4.60
CA PRO A 65 -55.69 -0.45 -4.82
C PRO A 65 -54.35 -0.74 -5.51
N ALA A 66 -54.05 0.05 -6.53
CA ALA A 66 -52.81 -0.04 -7.29
C ALA A 66 -51.58 0.00 -6.37
N SER A 67 -50.74 -1.03 -6.47
CA SER A 67 -49.44 -1.14 -5.80
C SER A 67 -48.61 0.12 -6.09
N ALA A 68 -48.30 0.89 -5.05
CA ALA A 68 -47.38 2.01 -5.14
C ALA A 68 -46.04 1.51 -5.69
N ALA A 69 -45.52 2.18 -6.72
CA ALA A 69 -44.21 1.89 -7.27
C ALA A 69 -43.13 2.01 -6.17
N PRO A 70 -42.11 1.15 -6.16
CA PRO A 70 -41.05 1.22 -5.17
C PRO A 70 -40.35 2.58 -5.27
N VAL A 71 -40.44 3.37 -4.19
CA VAL A 71 -39.72 4.63 -4.03
C VAL A 71 -38.23 4.31 -4.09
N LYS A 72 -37.54 4.73 -5.16
CA LYS A 72 -36.09 4.63 -5.22
C LYS A 72 -35.51 5.36 -4.01
N PRO A 73 -34.66 4.71 -3.19
CA PRO A 73 -34.05 5.38 -2.05
C PRO A 73 -33.28 6.60 -2.56
N ALA A 74 -33.51 7.76 -1.92
CA ALA A 74 -32.85 9.00 -2.28
C ALA A 74 -31.33 8.79 -2.21
N SER A 75 -30.64 9.03 -3.33
CA SER A 75 -29.18 8.96 -3.39
C SER A 75 -28.56 9.93 -2.38
N PRO A 76 -27.56 9.50 -1.57
CA PRO A 76 -26.94 10.37 -0.58
C PRO A 76 -26.38 11.65 -1.23
N LYS A 77 -26.58 12.80 -0.58
CA LYS A 77 -26.43 14.13 -1.19
C LYS A 77 -24.99 14.53 -1.56
N LEU A 78 -23.97 13.79 -1.14
CA LEU A 78 -22.60 13.87 -1.67
C LEU A 78 -21.93 12.50 -1.51
N THR A 79 -21.65 11.84 -2.63
CA THR A 79 -20.85 10.61 -2.68
C THR A 79 -19.71 10.80 -3.67
N PHE A 80 -18.58 10.14 -3.43
CA PHE A 80 -17.43 10.16 -4.33
C PHE A 80 -17.08 8.74 -4.74
N TYR A 81 -16.94 8.51 -6.04
CA TYR A 81 -16.32 7.30 -6.57
C TYR A 81 -14.96 7.66 -7.14
N ARG A 82 -13.89 7.43 -6.35
CA ARG A 82 -12.52 7.79 -6.68
C ARG A 82 -12.32 9.28 -7.01
N ARG A 83 -11.09 9.64 -7.34
CA ARG A 83 -10.66 10.95 -7.84
C ARG A 83 -9.75 10.74 -9.04
N GLU A 84 -9.78 11.68 -9.97
CA GLU A 84 -8.84 11.69 -11.08
C GLU A 84 -7.43 11.93 -10.56
N LEU A 85 -6.50 11.09 -11.00
CA LEU A 85 -5.10 11.23 -10.65
C LEU A 85 -4.50 12.46 -11.38
N PRO A 86 -3.71 13.31 -10.69
CA PRO A 86 -3.00 14.42 -11.33
C PRO A 86 -2.17 13.95 -12.53
N LYS A 87 -2.14 14.78 -13.59
CA LYS A 87 -1.59 14.41 -14.91
C LYS A 87 -0.09 14.07 -14.90
N ASP A 88 0.64 14.58 -13.92
CA ASP A 88 2.08 14.36 -13.76
C ASP A 88 2.41 13.05 -13.02
N LEU A 89 1.40 12.40 -12.44
CA LEU A 89 1.49 11.06 -11.84
C LEU A 89 1.03 10.00 -12.84
N VAL A 90 1.77 8.90 -12.92
CA VAL A 90 1.45 7.81 -13.85
C VAL A 90 0.73 6.70 -13.09
N SER A 91 -0.54 6.46 -13.40
CA SER A 91 -1.29 5.36 -12.79
C SER A 91 -0.58 4.01 -13.01
N PHE A 92 -0.40 3.24 -11.93
CA PHE A 92 0.26 1.92 -11.97
C PHE A 92 -0.38 0.97 -12.99
N THR A 93 -1.69 1.06 -13.16
CA THR A 93 -2.45 0.18 -14.07
C THR A 93 -2.53 0.69 -15.50
N SER A 94 -1.97 1.87 -15.82
CA SER A 94 -1.92 2.38 -17.21
C SER A 94 -0.91 1.61 -18.07
N ALA A 95 -0.91 1.84 -19.39
CA ALA A 95 0.11 1.25 -20.27
C ALA A 95 1.52 1.67 -19.86
N ASP A 96 1.70 2.96 -19.57
CA ASP A 96 2.98 3.52 -19.13
C ASP A 96 3.37 3.02 -17.74
N GLY A 97 2.44 2.95 -16.79
CA GLY A 97 2.70 2.42 -15.45
C GLY A 97 3.14 0.95 -15.47
N ARG A 98 2.48 0.12 -16.30
CA ARG A 98 2.90 -1.26 -16.52
C ARG A 98 4.26 -1.37 -17.19
N LYS A 99 4.59 -0.46 -18.10
CA LYS A 99 5.91 -0.40 -18.74
C LYS A 99 6.99 -0.07 -17.69
N LEU A 100 6.80 1.03 -16.96
CA LEU A 100 7.71 1.44 -15.86
C LEU A 100 7.94 0.31 -14.88
N PHE A 101 6.87 -0.37 -14.43
CA PHE A 101 7.00 -1.46 -13.47
C PHE A 101 7.77 -2.66 -14.03
N LYS A 102 7.51 -3.07 -15.28
CA LYS A 102 8.26 -4.16 -15.91
C LYS A 102 9.75 -3.81 -16.05
N GLU A 103 10.05 -2.58 -16.44
CA GLU A 103 11.42 -2.09 -16.56
C GLU A 103 12.11 -2.02 -15.19
N SER A 104 11.43 -1.55 -14.15
CA SER A 104 11.92 -1.58 -12.75
C SER A 104 12.21 -2.99 -12.27
N LEU A 105 11.28 -3.92 -12.51
CA LEU A 105 11.41 -5.33 -12.11
C LEU A 105 12.59 -6.00 -12.81
N ASN A 106 12.71 -5.83 -14.14
CA ASN A 106 13.82 -6.40 -14.91
C ASN A 106 15.20 -5.84 -14.49
N GLN A 107 15.23 -4.68 -13.84
CA GLN A 107 16.45 -4.05 -13.34
C GLN A 107 16.72 -4.34 -11.85
N GLY A 108 15.88 -5.14 -11.20
CA GLY A 108 16.04 -5.49 -9.79
C GLY A 108 15.64 -4.38 -8.82
N PHE A 109 14.79 -3.42 -9.22
CA PHE A 109 14.30 -2.32 -8.38
C PHE A 109 12.81 -2.48 -8.03
N ALA A 110 12.35 -3.72 -7.88
CA ALA A 110 11.00 -4.05 -7.44
C ALA A 110 10.94 -5.37 -6.64
N GLU A 111 12.03 -5.76 -5.98
CA GLU A 111 12.13 -7.08 -5.33
C GLU A 111 11.09 -7.25 -4.22
N GLY A 112 10.98 -6.26 -3.33
CA GLY A 112 9.98 -6.25 -2.26
C GLY A 112 8.53 -6.09 -2.75
N TYR A 113 8.29 -5.78 -4.03
CA TYR A 113 6.93 -5.59 -4.55
C TYR A 113 6.08 -6.85 -4.36
N PHE A 114 6.63 -8.05 -4.56
CA PHE A 114 5.86 -9.29 -4.50
C PHE A 114 5.26 -9.51 -3.11
N ASN A 115 6.06 -9.25 -2.06
CA ASN A 115 5.63 -9.37 -0.68
C ASN A 115 4.58 -8.31 -0.34
N LEU A 116 4.79 -7.05 -0.76
CA LEU A 116 3.83 -5.98 -0.56
C LEU A 116 2.50 -6.24 -1.30
N ALA A 117 2.57 -6.71 -2.55
CA ALA A 117 1.39 -6.98 -3.38
C ALA A 117 0.54 -8.12 -2.79
N GLY A 118 1.17 -9.17 -2.26
CA GLY A 118 0.49 -10.25 -1.54
C GLY A 118 -0.24 -9.77 -0.28
N ASN A 119 0.21 -8.66 0.31
CA ASN A 119 -0.31 -8.09 1.55
C ASN A 119 -1.09 -6.77 1.33
N PHE A 120 -1.41 -6.43 0.08
CA PHE A 120 -1.96 -5.11 -0.23
C PHE A 120 -3.44 -4.99 0.12
N THR A 121 -3.72 -4.33 1.24
CA THR A 121 -5.06 -4.07 1.75
C THR A 121 -5.50 -2.63 1.49
N VAL A 122 -6.82 -2.42 1.53
CA VAL A 122 -7.40 -1.06 1.56
C VAL A 122 -7.46 -0.61 3.01
N GLN A 123 -7.20 0.66 3.28
CA GLN A 123 -7.42 1.20 4.63
C GLN A 123 -8.90 1.11 5.00
N SER A 124 -9.19 0.57 6.20
CA SER A 124 -10.54 0.35 6.69
C SER A 124 -11.31 1.65 6.91
N GLU A 125 -10.61 2.69 7.38
CA GLU A 125 -11.16 4.02 7.64
C GLU A 125 -10.37 5.12 6.89
N PRO A 126 -11.00 6.27 6.58
CA PRO A 126 -10.31 7.39 5.92
C PRO A 126 -9.07 7.92 6.63
N ALA A 127 -9.02 7.78 7.96
CA ALA A 127 -7.90 8.21 8.78
C ALA A 127 -6.82 7.13 8.99
N TYR A 128 -7.04 5.89 8.54
CA TYR A 128 -6.20 4.73 8.88
C TYR A 128 -5.05 4.47 7.90
N CYS A 129 -4.68 5.44 7.06
CA CYS A 129 -3.60 5.28 6.08
C CYS A 129 -2.26 4.84 6.70
N GLY A 130 -1.90 5.37 7.88
CA GLY A 130 -0.71 4.96 8.64
C GLY A 130 -0.76 3.49 9.09
N PRO A 131 -1.70 3.12 9.98
CA PRO A 131 -1.86 1.74 10.44
C PRO A 131 -2.00 0.73 9.30
N SER A 132 -2.71 1.07 8.22
CA SER A 132 -2.84 0.19 7.04
C SER A 132 -1.52 -0.02 6.31
N SER A 133 -0.74 1.04 6.12
CA SER A 133 0.59 0.94 5.51
C SER A 133 1.53 0.10 6.36
N LEU A 134 1.46 0.24 7.69
CA LEU A 134 2.27 -0.55 8.61
C LEU A 134 1.85 -2.02 8.62
N ALA A 135 0.55 -2.32 8.70
CA ALA A 135 0.04 -3.70 8.64
C ALA A 135 0.49 -4.40 7.34
N MET A 136 0.41 -3.70 6.20
CA MET A 136 0.91 -4.23 4.92
C MET A 136 2.39 -4.57 4.99
N VAL A 137 3.23 -3.69 5.56
CA VAL A 137 4.68 -3.92 5.69
C VAL A 137 5.00 -5.03 6.70
N LEU A 138 4.34 -5.08 7.85
CA LEU A 138 4.58 -6.11 8.87
C LEU A 138 4.23 -7.51 8.36
N ASN A 139 3.12 -7.64 7.63
CA ASN A 139 2.76 -8.90 6.99
C ASN A 139 3.73 -9.25 5.82
N ALA A 140 4.20 -8.25 5.07
CA ALA A 140 5.21 -8.45 4.01
C ALA A 140 6.58 -8.90 4.55
N LEU A 141 6.90 -8.53 5.80
CA LEU A 141 8.08 -8.98 6.56
C LEU A 141 7.83 -10.31 7.30
N GLU A 142 6.63 -10.89 7.19
CA GLU A 142 6.22 -12.10 7.90
C GLU A 142 6.42 -12.00 9.42
N VAL A 143 6.16 -10.82 9.99
CA VAL A 143 6.18 -10.62 11.45
C VAL A 143 4.91 -11.22 12.03
N ASP A 144 5.08 -12.09 13.02
CA ASP A 144 3.96 -12.67 13.77
C ASP A 144 3.42 -11.64 14.78
N PRO A 145 2.13 -11.26 14.75
CA PRO A 145 1.57 -10.32 15.73
C PRO A 145 1.48 -10.90 17.14
N GLY A 146 1.69 -12.20 17.33
CA GLY A 146 1.67 -12.83 18.66
C GLY A 146 0.28 -12.88 19.31
N ARG A 147 -0.76 -12.37 18.62
CA ARG A 147 -2.15 -12.32 19.08
C ARG A 147 -3.11 -12.69 17.96
N THR A 148 -4.26 -13.24 18.34
CA THR A 148 -5.32 -13.63 17.41
C THR A 148 -5.93 -12.40 16.73
N TRP A 149 -6.15 -12.51 15.42
CA TRP A 149 -6.94 -11.56 14.63
C TRP A 149 -8.39 -12.04 14.50
N LYS A 150 -8.61 -13.21 13.89
CA LYS A 150 -9.93 -13.77 13.62
C LYS A 150 -9.92 -15.29 13.79
N GLY A 151 -10.80 -15.82 14.65
CA GLY A 151 -10.85 -17.26 14.93
C GLY A 151 -9.54 -17.75 15.55
N VAL A 152 -8.83 -18.64 14.85
CA VAL A 152 -7.50 -19.14 15.26
C VAL A 152 -6.35 -18.44 14.53
N TRP A 153 -6.65 -17.51 13.62
CA TRP A 153 -5.67 -16.90 12.74
C TRP A 153 -5.01 -15.68 13.37
N ARG A 154 -3.70 -15.55 13.14
CA ARG A 154 -2.88 -14.40 13.53
C ARG A 154 -2.46 -13.65 12.27
N TRP A 155 -2.72 -12.35 12.24
CA TRP A 155 -2.47 -11.50 11.08
C TRP A 155 -2.49 -10.04 11.51
N TYR A 156 -1.70 -9.16 10.88
CA TYR A 156 -1.88 -7.72 11.10
C TYR A 156 -3.03 -7.19 10.25
N SER A 157 -3.99 -6.55 10.90
CA SER A 157 -4.88 -5.57 10.27
C SER A 157 -4.62 -4.20 10.88
N ASP A 158 -5.00 -3.15 10.17
CA ASP A 158 -4.95 -1.76 10.66
C ASP A 158 -5.71 -1.57 11.97
N GLU A 159 -6.86 -2.25 12.13
CA GLU A 159 -7.65 -2.29 13.37
C GLU A 159 -6.90 -2.91 14.56
N LEU A 160 -5.86 -3.73 14.35
CA LEU A 160 -5.10 -4.32 15.46
C LEU A 160 -3.97 -3.41 15.95
N LEU A 161 -3.67 -2.34 15.22
CA LEU A 161 -2.53 -1.45 15.45
C LEU A 161 -2.95 -0.19 16.23
N GLU A 162 -3.46 -0.39 17.44
CA GLU A 162 -4.03 0.67 18.29
C GLU A 162 -3.03 1.27 19.30
N SER A 163 -1.80 0.75 19.39
CA SER A 163 -0.85 1.28 20.37
C SER A 163 -0.43 2.71 20.02
N CYS A 164 -0.26 3.56 21.04
CA CYS A 164 0.16 4.96 20.96
C CYS A 164 -0.94 6.01 20.63
N ARG A 165 -2.22 5.63 20.48
CA ARG A 165 -3.39 6.57 20.46
C ARG A 165 -4.69 5.85 20.83
N THR A 166 -5.75 6.57 21.23
CA THR A 166 -7.08 5.94 21.37
C THR A 166 -7.71 5.69 19.99
N GLU A 167 -8.56 4.68 19.86
CA GLU A 167 -9.26 4.35 18.60
C GLU A 167 -10.10 5.54 18.08
N SER A 168 -10.80 6.23 18.99
CA SER A 168 -11.63 7.40 18.66
C SER A 168 -10.80 8.54 18.07
N ASP A 169 -9.65 8.85 18.67
CA ASP A 169 -8.78 9.92 18.18
C ASP A 169 -8.11 9.55 16.85
N LEU A 170 -7.75 8.27 16.68
CA LEU A 170 -7.20 7.75 15.43
C LEU A 170 -8.23 7.86 14.28
N LYS A 171 -9.50 7.53 14.55
CA LYS A 171 -10.58 7.68 13.56
C LYS A 171 -10.84 9.14 13.18
N ALA A 172 -10.74 10.05 14.14
CA ALA A 172 -10.98 11.47 13.91
C ALA A 172 -9.82 12.17 13.19
N ASN A 173 -8.58 11.91 13.62
CA ASN A 173 -7.42 12.74 13.27
C ASN A 173 -6.31 11.97 12.54
N GLY A 174 -6.41 10.65 12.42
CA GLY A 174 -5.35 9.81 11.88
C GLY A 174 -4.17 9.69 12.84
N ILE A 175 -2.97 9.58 12.30
CA ILE A 175 -1.75 9.38 13.08
C ILE A 175 -0.65 10.36 12.62
N THR A 176 0.08 10.92 13.56
CA THR A 176 1.23 11.78 13.26
C THR A 176 2.48 10.96 12.94
N PHE A 177 3.53 11.62 12.47
CA PHE A 177 4.82 10.98 12.18
C PHE A 177 5.42 10.23 13.40
N ASP A 178 5.43 10.85 14.58
CA ASP A 178 6.01 10.26 15.79
C ASP A 178 5.13 9.15 16.37
N GLN A 179 3.81 9.27 16.22
CA GLN A 179 2.89 8.21 16.61
C GLN A 179 3.04 6.99 15.68
N PHE A 180 3.22 7.19 14.37
CA PHE A 180 3.56 6.10 13.45
C PHE A 180 4.90 5.45 13.85
N LEU A 181 5.90 6.24 14.21
CA LEU A 181 7.19 5.73 14.70
C LEU A 181 7.01 4.88 15.97
N CYS A 182 6.25 5.36 16.94
CA CYS A 182 5.95 4.65 18.19
C CYS A 182 5.29 3.29 17.92
N LEU A 183 4.27 3.30 17.05
CA LEU A 183 3.56 2.10 16.64
C LEU A 183 4.49 1.13 15.91
N ALA A 184 5.20 1.58 14.87
CA ALA A 184 6.11 0.73 14.10
C ALA A 184 7.25 0.15 14.93
N SER A 185 7.83 0.94 15.84
CA SER A 185 8.94 0.51 16.72
C SER A 185 8.52 -0.54 17.76
N SER A 186 7.21 -0.69 18.00
CA SER A 186 6.68 -1.74 18.89
C SER A 186 6.64 -3.12 18.23
N HIS A 187 6.79 -3.18 16.91
CA HIS A 187 6.63 -4.41 16.11
C HIS A 187 7.85 -4.75 15.23
N ALA A 188 8.73 -3.78 14.97
CA ALA A 188 9.80 -3.90 14.00
C ALA A 188 10.96 -2.96 14.31
N ARG A 189 12.10 -3.20 13.65
CA ARG A 189 13.24 -2.28 13.64
C ARG A 189 12.97 -1.18 12.62
N VAL A 190 13.06 0.08 13.06
CA VAL A 190 12.74 1.25 12.23
C VAL A 190 13.92 2.22 12.17
N VAL A 191 14.31 2.62 10.96
CA VAL A 191 15.16 3.78 10.72
C VAL A 191 14.29 4.87 10.12
N VAL A 192 14.38 6.08 10.66
CA VAL A 192 13.44 7.16 10.34
C VAL A 192 14.19 8.41 9.90
N LYS A 193 13.64 9.11 8.91
CA LYS A 193 14.22 10.33 8.35
C LYS A 193 13.13 11.34 8.04
N ARG A 194 13.26 12.56 8.56
CA ARG A 194 12.34 13.67 8.27
C ARG A 194 12.81 14.48 7.06
N GLY A 195 11.88 15.05 6.30
CA GLY A 195 12.15 15.77 5.05
C GLY A 195 13.19 16.89 5.18
N LYS A 196 13.14 17.67 6.27
CA LYS A 196 14.12 18.76 6.50
C LYS A 196 15.51 18.28 6.93
N THR A 197 15.65 17.04 7.35
CA THR A 197 16.89 16.50 7.92
C THR A 197 17.62 15.60 6.93
N ALA A 198 16.88 14.81 6.14
CA ALA A 198 17.48 13.97 5.10
C ALA A 198 17.65 14.76 3.81
N THR A 199 18.78 14.59 3.13
CA THR A 199 18.97 15.21 1.80
C THR A 199 18.19 14.46 0.72
N ARG A 200 18.03 15.12 -0.43
CA ARG A 200 17.43 14.53 -1.63
C ARG A 200 18.22 13.31 -2.12
N GLU A 201 19.55 13.37 -2.04
CA GLU A 201 20.45 12.30 -2.43
C GLU A 201 20.32 11.09 -1.50
N GLU A 202 20.22 11.35 -0.18
CA GLU A 202 19.95 10.30 0.79
C GLU A 202 18.60 9.64 0.55
N PHE A 203 17.56 10.42 0.29
CA PHE A 203 16.23 9.88 0.00
C PHE A 203 16.24 8.97 -1.24
N LEU A 204 16.90 9.40 -2.33
CA LEU A 204 17.02 8.58 -3.52
C LEU A 204 17.86 7.32 -3.27
N ARG A 205 18.97 7.42 -2.53
CA ARG A 205 19.78 6.26 -2.15
C ARG A 205 18.96 5.26 -1.35
N ASP A 206 18.18 5.74 -0.39
CA ASP A 206 17.37 4.91 0.50
C ASP A 206 16.21 4.24 -0.28
N ILE A 207 15.58 4.94 -1.24
CA ILE A 207 14.61 4.32 -2.18
C ILE A 207 15.25 3.17 -2.97
N LYS A 208 16.45 3.40 -3.53
CA LYS A 208 17.17 2.35 -4.27
C LYS A 208 17.46 1.16 -3.36
N TYR A 209 17.99 1.42 -2.16
CA TYR A 209 18.33 0.38 -1.20
C TYR A 209 17.13 -0.52 -0.87
N VAL A 210 15.96 0.05 -0.54
CA VAL A 210 14.78 -0.76 -0.17
C VAL A 210 14.14 -1.46 -1.35
N THR A 211 14.20 -0.88 -2.56
CA THR A 211 13.55 -1.48 -3.74
C THR A 211 14.33 -2.62 -4.37
N GLN A 212 15.61 -2.76 -4.02
CA GLN A 212 16.48 -3.89 -4.39
C GLN A 212 16.41 -5.07 -3.41
N ARG A 213 15.52 -5.00 -2.42
CA ARG A 213 15.44 -5.95 -1.31
C ARG A 213 13.99 -6.32 -1.02
N ASP A 214 13.81 -7.42 -0.31
CA ASP A 214 12.52 -7.97 0.15
C ASP A 214 12.44 -8.11 1.68
N ASP A 215 13.52 -7.77 2.40
CA ASP A 215 13.65 -7.86 3.86
C ASP A 215 13.60 -6.50 4.59
N ILE A 216 13.39 -5.42 3.83
CA ILE A 216 13.22 -4.05 4.31
C ILE A 216 12.30 -3.26 3.39
N PHE A 217 11.37 -2.50 3.96
CA PHE A 217 10.40 -1.72 3.21
C PHE A 217 10.40 -0.27 3.63
N MET A 218 10.06 0.63 2.69
CA MET A 218 9.90 2.05 2.99
C MET A 218 8.43 2.44 3.05
N VAL A 219 8.04 3.16 4.10
CA VAL A 219 6.75 3.85 4.21
C VAL A 219 6.99 5.35 4.18
N LEU A 220 6.31 6.06 3.27
CA LEU A 220 6.33 7.51 3.24
C LEU A 220 5.27 8.07 4.19
N SER A 221 5.58 9.19 4.83
CA SER A 221 4.63 10.17 5.35
C SER A 221 4.77 11.42 4.48
N PHE A 222 3.76 11.76 3.70
CA PHE A 222 3.87 12.80 2.66
C PHE A 222 2.63 13.68 2.55
N SER A 223 2.79 14.85 1.92
CA SER A 223 1.71 15.77 1.61
C SER A 223 1.09 15.46 0.25
N ARG A 224 -0.18 15.05 0.23
CA ARG A 224 -0.97 14.92 -1.01
C ARG A 224 -1.13 16.25 -1.74
N ALA A 225 -1.18 17.36 -1.01
CA ALA A 225 -1.32 18.68 -1.60
C ALA A 225 -0.13 19.00 -2.54
N VAL A 226 1.10 18.70 -2.11
CA VAL A 226 2.30 18.81 -2.97
C VAL A 226 2.19 17.90 -4.19
N MET A 227 1.62 16.70 -4.02
CA MET A 227 1.38 15.76 -5.12
C MET A 227 0.24 16.20 -6.06
N GLY A 228 -0.46 17.31 -5.79
CA GLY A 228 -1.62 17.76 -6.56
C GLY A 228 -2.89 16.95 -6.31
N GLN A 229 -2.88 16.10 -5.28
CA GLN A 229 -3.98 15.24 -4.91
C GLN A 229 -4.89 15.94 -3.89
N THR A 230 -6.13 15.48 -3.79
CA THR A 230 -7.09 16.02 -2.80
C THR A 230 -6.71 15.59 -1.38
N GLY A 231 -6.87 16.47 -0.40
CA GLY A 231 -6.43 16.24 0.99
C GLY A 231 -4.94 16.56 1.19
N ASP A 232 -4.41 16.27 2.38
CA ASP A 232 -3.02 16.59 2.72
C ASP A 232 -2.25 15.36 3.23
N GLY A 233 -1.99 15.24 4.55
CA GLY A 233 -1.16 14.17 5.10
C GLY A 233 -1.63 12.76 4.71
N HIS A 234 -0.69 11.92 4.28
CA HIS A 234 -0.95 10.53 3.90
C HIS A 234 0.26 9.64 4.16
N PHE A 235 0.01 8.35 4.40
CA PHE A 235 1.03 7.33 4.53
C PHE A 235 0.84 6.24 3.48
N SER A 236 1.91 5.80 2.80
CA SER A 236 1.87 4.66 1.88
C SER A 236 3.26 4.10 1.60
N PRO A 237 3.39 2.78 1.35
CA PRO A 237 4.69 2.19 1.03
C PRO A 237 5.19 2.45 -0.39
N ILE A 238 6.52 2.40 -0.56
CA ILE A 238 7.17 2.34 -1.86
C ILE A 238 7.20 0.89 -2.35
N GLY A 239 6.73 0.65 -3.58
CA GLY A 239 6.70 -0.68 -4.18
C GLY A 239 7.79 -0.94 -5.22
N ALA A 240 8.32 0.10 -5.88
CA ALA A 240 9.32 -0.04 -6.94
C ALA A 240 10.02 1.29 -7.24
N TYR A 241 11.17 1.24 -7.90
CA TYR A 241 11.90 2.40 -8.42
C TYR A 241 12.30 2.18 -9.89
N HIS A 242 12.17 3.21 -10.71
CA HIS A 242 12.52 3.21 -12.13
C HIS A 242 13.68 4.18 -12.37
N PRO A 243 14.93 3.68 -12.53
CA PRO A 243 16.12 4.52 -12.62
C PRO A 243 16.13 5.49 -13.80
N GLN A 244 15.70 5.05 -15.00
CA GLN A 244 15.85 5.82 -16.24
C GLN A 244 15.03 7.09 -16.25
N THR A 245 13.87 7.07 -15.60
CA THR A 245 12.97 8.24 -15.53
C THR A 245 12.90 8.83 -14.13
N ASN A 246 13.75 8.38 -13.20
CA ASN A 246 13.74 8.78 -11.79
C ASN A 246 12.35 8.76 -11.14
N ARG A 247 11.61 7.65 -11.29
CA ARG A 247 10.25 7.52 -10.74
C ARG A 247 10.15 6.42 -9.70
N ALA A 248 9.36 6.62 -8.65
CA ALA A 248 9.06 5.57 -7.67
C ALA A 248 7.56 5.28 -7.63
N LEU A 249 7.21 4.00 -7.43
CA LEU A 249 5.84 3.52 -7.28
C LEU A 249 5.39 3.65 -5.82
N VAL A 250 4.32 4.39 -5.59
CA VAL A 250 3.62 4.48 -4.29
C VAL A 250 2.42 3.55 -4.31
N LEU A 251 2.38 2.59 -3.38
CA LEU A 251 1.27 1.68 -3.15
C LEU A 251 0.22 2.34 -2.25
N ASP A 252 -0.60 3.21 -2.86
CA ASP A 252 -1.58 4.03 -2.14
C ASP A 252 -2.60 3.19 -1.35
N SER A 253 -2.57 3.29 -0.01
CA SER A 253 -3.49 2.58 0.89
C SER A 253 -4.96 3.01 0.73
N ALA A 254 -5.21 4.23 0.25
CA ALA A 254 -6.54 4.77 0.01
C ALA A 254 -7.07 4.34 -1.38
N ARG A 255 -7.13 3.03 -1.62
CA ARG A 255 -7.46 2.42 -2.93
C ARG A 255 -8.86 2.78 -3.46
N TYR A 256 -9.77 3.22 -2.58
CA TYR A 256 -11.08 3.75 -2.93
C TYR A 256 -11.02 5.18 -3.49
N LYS A 257 -9.91 5.90 -3.30
CA LYS A 257 -9.70 7.30 -3.71
C LYS A 257 -8.83 7.40 -4.96
N TYR A 258 -7.64 6.81 -4.94
CA TYR A 258 -6.70 6.80 -6.06
C TYR A 258 -6.20 5.38 -6.34
N PRO A 259 -5.85 5.02 -7.59
CA PRO A 259 -5.03 3.84 -7.84
C PRO A 259 -3.62 4.04 -7.24
N SER A 260 -2.80 3.00 -7.16
CA SER A 260 -1.35 3.19 -6.96
C SER A 260 -0.74 3.91 -8.17
N TRP A 261 0.35 4.63 -7.97
CA TRP A 261 0.89 5.54 -8.98
C TRP A 261 2.41 5.68 -8.89
N PHE A 262 3.04 5.97 -10.02
CA PHE A 262 4.42 6.41 -10.11
C PHE A 262 4.50 7.94 -10.08
N ALA A 263 5.48 8.47 -9.36
CA ALA A 263 5.81 9.89 -9.34
C ALA A 263 7.31 10.11 -9.50
N ASP A 264 7.67 11.31 -9.94
CA ASP A 264 9.06 11.78 -9.88
C ASP A 264 9.57 11.77 -8.43
N VAL A 265 10.78 11.25 -8.22
CA VAL A 265 11.39 11.18 -6.88
C VAL A 265 11.63 12.57 -6.30
N ASP A 266 11.92 13.58 -7.12
CA ASP A 266 12.08 14.97 -6.66
C ASP A 266 10.78 15.51 -6.09
N LYS A 267 9.66 15.26 -6.79
CA LYS A 267 8.34 15.64 -6.30
C LYS A 267 7.96 14.89 -5.03
N LEU A 268 8.31 13.61 -4.93
CA LEU A 268 8.14 12.83 -3.70
C LEU A 268 8.96 13.42 -2.55
N TYR A 269 10.21 13.79 -2.79
CA TYR A 269 11.06 14.43 -1.78
C TYR A 269 10.49 15.77 -1.30
N ASP A 270 10.00 16.61 -2.23
CA ASP A 270 9.33 17.87 -1.90
C ASP A 270 8.09 17.64 -1.05
N SER A 271 7.35 16.55 -1.28
CA SER A 271 6.15 16.22 -0.50
C SER A 271 6.43 15.84 0.96
N LEU A 272 7.70 15.61 1.33
CA LEU A 272 8.13 15.33 2.70
C LEU A 272 8.40 16.61 3.51
N GLN A 273 8.59 17.75 2.83
CA GLN A 273 9.04 19.00 3.43
C GLN A 273 7.96 19.77 4.22
N PRO A 274 6.68 19.82 3.77
CA PRO A 274 5.65 20.55 4.48
C PRO A 274 5.49 20.04 5.91
N VAL A 275 5.29 20.98 6.84
CA VAL A 275 5.02 20.66 8.24
C VAL A 275 3.62 20.06 8.38
N ASP A 276 3.49 19.11 9.29
CA ASP A 276 2.21 18.62 9.79
C ASP A 276 1.66 19.68 10.77
N PRO A 277 0.45 20.24 10.55
CA PRO A 277 -0.14 21.23 11.45
C PRO A 277 -0.34 20.75 12.89
N GLU A 278 -0.51 19.43 13.13
CA GLU A 278 -0.70 18.88 14.49
C GLU A 278 0.59 18.94 15.31
N THR A 279 1.75 18.72 14.66
CA THR A 279 3.05 18.61 15.35
C THR A 279 3.99 19.78 15.09
N ASN A 280 3.70 20.61 14.08
CA ASN A 280 4.58 21.66 13.56
C ASN A 280 5.97 21.14 13.11
N LEU A 281 6.07 19.83 12.82
CA LEU A 281 7.29 19.18 12.35
C LEU A 281 7.10 18.68 10.90
N PRO A 282 8.17 18.63 10.09
CA PRO A 282 8.10 18.13 8.72
C PRO A 282 7.76 16.66 8.68
N ARG A 283 7.18 16.19 7.57
CA ARG A 283 6.93 14.77 7.34
C ARG A 283 8.23 14.02 7.00
N GLY A 284 8.17 12.87 6.35
CA GLY A 284 9.38 12.07 6.10
C GLY A 284 9.10 10.63 5.69
N TYR A 285 10.00 9.72 6.04
CA TYR A 285 9.88 8.30 5.70
C TYR A 285 10.51 7.40 6.75
N PHE A 286 10.07 6.15 6.70
CA PHE A 286 10.46 5.08 7.60
C PHE A 286 10.97 3.91 6.77
N MET A 287 12.11 3.35 7.13
CA MET A 287 12.64 2.09 6.62
C MET A 287 12.47 1.04 7.71
N ILE A 288 11.70 0.01 7.41
CA ILE A 288 11.17 -0.94 8.39
C ILE A 288 11.65 -2.33 8.02
N SER A 289 12.26 -3.02 8.98
CA SER A 289 12.77 -4.39 8.85
C SER A 289 12.42 -5.20 10.10
N ARG A 290 12.52 -6.52 10.02
CA ARG A 290 12.24 -7.38 11.19
C ARG A 290 13.19 -7.07 12.35
N GLN A 291 12.70 -7.24 13.57
CA GLN A 291 13.48 -7.00 14.79
C GLN A 291 14.69 -7.95 14.91
N ASP A 292 14.55 -9.18 14.43
CA ASP A 292 15.58 -10.23 14.40
C ASP A 292 16.50 -10.16 13.17
N SER A 293 16.29 -9.17 12.29
CA SER A 293 17.06 -9.03 11.06
C SER A 293 18.53 -8.70 11.33
N GLN A 294 19.42 -9.46 10.69
CA GLN A 294 20.87 -9.23 10.68
C GLN A 294 21.30 -8.16 9.66
N LEU A 295 20.35 -7.42 9.10
CA LEU A 295 20.60 -6.31 8.18
C LEU A 295 21.55 -5.28 8.80
N ASP A 296 22.64 -5.01 8.10
CA ASP A 296 23.46 -3.83 8.37
C ASP A 296 22.71 -2.58 7.88
N LEU A 297 22.19 -1.81 8.84
CA LEU A 297 21.51 -0.54 8.56
C LEU A 297 22.47 0.66 8.65
N SER A 298 23.76 0.44 8.90
CA SER A 298 24.77 1.52 8.91
C SER A 298 24.75 2.38 7.64
N PRO A 299 24.52 1.82 6.43
CA PRO A 299 24.38 2.62 5.21
C PRO A 299 23.17 3.57 5.21
N LEU A 300 22.14 3.28 6.01
CA LEU A 300 20.90 4.06 6.12
C LEU A 300 20.97 5.11 7.22
N LEU A 301 21.88 4.97 8.16
CA LEU A 301 22.08 5.95 9.23
C LEU A 301 22.66 7.26 8.65
N PRO A 302 22.35 8.41 9.25
CA PRO A 302 23.02 9.66 8.91
C PRO A 302 24.53 9.46 9.04
N GLN A 303 25.26 9.68 7.95
CA GLN A 303 26.72 9.64 8.01
C GLN A 303 27.16 10.82 8.90
N PRO A 304 28.10 10.64 9.85
CA PRO A 304 28.67 11.78 10.54
C PRO A 304 29.24 12.70 9.46
N TYR A 305 28.75 13.94 9.41
CA TYR A 305 29.30 14.97 8.55
C TYR A 305 30.80 15.05 8.85
N SER A 306 31.64 14.62 7.91
CA SER A 306 33.06 14.93 7.97
C SER A 306 33.14 16.44 7.81
N LEU A 307 33.32 17.16 8.93
CA LEU A 307 33.81 18.53 8.88
C LEU A 307 35.04 18.51 7.98
N GLN A 308 34.94 19.13 6.80
CA GLN A 308 36.15 19.47 6.07
C GLN A 308 36.98 20.39 6.97
N PRO A 309 38.29 20.16 7.11
CA PRO A 309 39.13 21.02 7.92
C PRO A 309 39.18 22.42 7.27
N ASP A 310 38.93 23.42 8.10
CA ASP A 310 39.29 24.82 7.96
C ASP A 310 38.67 25.62 6.80
N VAL A 311 37.53 26.25 7.10
CA VAL A 311 37.25 27.61 6.59
C VAL A 311 37.29 28.52 7.81
N ASP A 312 38.29 29.38 7.87
CA ASP A 312 38.46 30.42 8.89
C ASP A 312 37.16 31.22 9.06
N LEU A 313 36.45 30.98 10.15
CA LEU A 313 35.34 31.82 10.58
C LEU A 313 35.91 32.89 11.54
N PRO A 314 35.56 34.17 11.35
CA PRO A 314 36.09 35.24 12.19
C PRO A 314 35.68 35.04 13.66
N GLU A 315 36.63 35.30 14.57
CA GLU A 315 36.47 35.12 16.00
C GLU A 315 35.23 35.85 16.54
N ARG A 316 34.43 35.12 17.33
CA ARG A 316 33.26 35.65 18.04
C ARG A 316 33.75 36.56 19.19
N PRO A 317 33.15 37.75 19.40
CA PRO A 317 33.51 38.60 20.52
C PRO A 317 33.24 37.89 21.85
N ALA A 318 34.27 37.81 22.69
CA ALA A 318 34.13 37.52 24.10
C ALA A 318 33.45 38.72 24.75
N ASP A 319 32.24 38.54 25.28
CA ASP A 319 31.68 39.23 26.46
C ASP A 319 30.15 39.35 26.39
N VAL A 320 29.42 38.26 26.67
CA VAL A 320 28.02 38.35 27.11
C VAL A 320 27.69 37.19 28.08
N PHE A 321 27.75 37.51 29.38
CA PHE A 321 27.23 36.86 30.61
C PHE A 321 28.09 35.87 31.44
N PRO A 322 28.06 36.02 32.79
CA PRO A 322 29.02 35.41 33.70
C PRO A 322 28.65 33.99 34.14
N THR A 323 29.62 33.08 34.05
CA THR A 323 29.67 31.84 34.82
C THR A 323 30.06 32.12 36.26
N LYS A 324 29.25 31.73 37.25
CA LYS A 324 29.70 31.24 38.57
C LYS A 324 28.52 30.67 39.37
N LEU A 325 28.39 29.35 39.38
CA LEU A 325 27.82 28.59 40.50
C LEU A 325 29.01 27.86 41.15
N THR A 326 29.44 28.35 42.30
CA THR A 326 30.50 27.74 43.10
C THR A 326 29.94 26.58 43.92
N CYS A 327 30.60 25.43 43.84
CA CYS A 327 30.35 24.29 44.71
C CYS A 327 30.98 24.55 46.09
N GLY A 328 30.17 24.63 47.14
CA GLY A 328 30.61 24.83 48.52
C GLY A 328 31.10 23.54 49.17
N LYS A 329 32.29 23.58 49.78
CA LYS A 329 32.91 22.46 50.51
C LYS A 329 32.34 22.28 51.93
N LYS A 330 31.93 21.03 52.21
CA LYS A 330 32.16 20.18 53.42
C LYS A 330 31.41 20.45 54.76
N PRO A 331 31.46 19.52 55.74
CA PRO A 331 31.29 18.04 55.70
C PRO A 331 30.40 17.50 56.87
N THR A 332 29.96 16.22 56.88
CA THR A 332 30.01 15.26 58.03
C THR A 332 29.03 14.06 57.90
N CYS A 333 29.59 12.86 58.11
CA CYS A 333 29.06 11.69 58.83
C CYS A 333 27.74 11.01 58.40
N CYS A 334 27.81 9.79 57.85
CA CYS A 334 27.68 8.52 58.61
C CYS A 334 27.72 7.29 57.68
N SER A 335 28.37 6.24 58.18
CA SER A 335 28.76 4.97 57.54
C SER A 335 27.61 3.94 57.38
N PRO A 336 27.82 2.81 56.69
CA PRO A 336 26.75 1.92 56.21
C PRO A 336 26.37 0.83 57.23
N LYS A 337 25.13 0.36 57.10
CA LYS A 337 24.71 -1.02 57.39
C LYS A 337 23.79 -1.51 56.29
#